data_AF-A0A9D6S9L4-F1
#
_entry.id   AF-A0A9D6S9L4-F1
#
_cell.length_a   1.000
_cell.length_b   1.000
_cell.length_c   1.000
_cell.angle_alpha   90.00
_cell.angle_beta   90.00
_cell.angle_gamma   90.00
#
_symmetry.space_group_name_H-M   'P 1'
#
loop_
_entity.id
_entity.type
_entity.pdbx_description
1 polymer ?
#
loop_
_entity_poly.entity_id
_entity_poly.type
_entity_poly.pdbx_seq_one_letter_code
_entity_poly.pdbx_strand_id
1 'polypeptide(L)'
;KGIGEFCSGQPNASEENSCYESAFSIVGRLSLGNPKTALEACGNAPHVRRGMCYERAALAVIEEDASSGKAAASFCASTPEAYQMGCMEFLARRADFTFGERAGRAEFCTTLPTDFSALCYAGDDVQ
;
A
#
# COMPACT_ATOMS: atom_id res chain seq x y z
N LYS A 1 19.70 -0.33 -13.87
CA LYS A 1 18.44 0.27 -14.38
C LYS A 1 17.37 0.09 -13.30
N GLY A 2 16.76 1.19 -12.84
CA GLY A 2 15.77 1.15 -11.74
C GLY A 2 14.33 0.99 -12.24
N ILE A 3 13.37 0.82 -11.32
CA ILE A 3 11.92 0.76 -11.64
C ILE A 3 11.47 1.99 -12.43
N GLY A 4 12.01 3.17 -12.09
CA GLY A 4 11.72 4.41 -12.81
C GLY A 4 12.05 4.34 -14.31
N GLU A 5 13.26 3.89 -14.65
CA GLU A 5 13.69 3.74 -16.04
C GLU A 5 12.97 2.61 -16.76
N PHE A 6 12.60 1.55 -16.04
CA PHE A 6 11.88 0.41 -16.61
C PHE A 6 10.44 0.78 -16.98
N CYS A 7 9.74 1.50 -16.10
CA CYS A 7 8.36 1.87 -16.33
C CYS A 7 8.20 3.16 -17.14
N SER A 8 9.20 4.05 -17.20
CA SER A 8 9.07 5.28 -17.99
C SER A 8 8.94 5.02 -19.48
N GLY A 9 8.04 5.76 -20.14
CA GLY A 9 7.92 5.73 -21.60
C GLY A 9 7.07 4.58 -22.13
N GLN A 10 6.15 4.05 -21.32
CA GLN A 10 5.08 3.20 -21.83
C GLN A 10 4.24 3.96 -22.88
N PRO A 11 3.56 3.24 -23.80
CA PRO A 11 2.82 3.87 -24.90
C PRO A 11 1.78 4.91 -24.48
N ASN A 12 1.29 4.85 -23.24
CA ASN A 12 0.46 5.90 -22.65
C ASN A 12 0.57 5.94 -21.11
N ALA A 13 -0.01 6.98 -20.51
CA ALA A 13 0.03 7.21 -19.06
C ALA A 13 -0.65 6.10 -18.24
N SER A 14 -1.69 5.45 -18.79
CA SER A 14 -2.37 4.35 -18.11
C SER A 14 -1.45 3.14 -17.99
N GLU A 15 -0.79 2.76 -19.08
CA GLU A 15 0.16 1.63 -19.08
C GLU A 15 1.39 1.93 -18.22
N GLU A 16 1.88 3.17 -18.22
CA GLU A 16 2.96 3.59 -17.32
C GLU A 16 2.54 3.45 -15.86
N ASN A 17 1.35 3.91 -15.50
CA ASN A 17 0.82 3.75 -14.14
C ASN A 17 0.69 2.27 -13.77
N SER A 18 0.09 1.45 -14.63
CA SER A 18 -0.04 0.00 -14.40
C SER A 18 1.31 -0.70 -14.21
N CYS A 19 2.35 -0.26 -14.95
CA CYS A 19 3.72 -0.76 -14.75
C CYS A 19 4.22 -0.44 -13.35
N TYR A 20 4.11 0.83 -12.93
CA TYR A 20 4.54 1.24 -11.59
C TYR A 20 3.77 0.52 -10.50
N GLU A 21 2.45 0.40 -10.61
CA GLU A 21 1.62 -0.30 -9.64
C GLU A 21 2.06 -1.76 -9.49
N SER A 22 2.29 -2.46 -10.61
CA SER A 22 2.76 -3.84 -10.61
C SER A 22 4.15 -3.96 -9.98
N ALA A 23 5.09 -3.10 -10.39
CA ALA A 23 6.46 -3.11 -9.88
C ALA A 23 6.50 -2.84 -8.37
N PHE A 24 5.73 -1.88 -7.87
CA PHE A 24 5.67 -1.55 -6.45
C PHE A 24 4.93 -2.60 -5.62
N SER A 25 3.94 -3.27 -6.20
CA SER A 25 3.32 -4.43 -5.58
C SER A 25 4.34 -5.57 -5.39
N ILE A 26 5.23 -5.79 -6.37
CA ILE A 26 6.36 -6.73 -6.23
C ILE A 26 7.33 -6.30 -5.12
N VAL A 27 7.65 -5.00 -5.00
CA VAL A 27 8.47 -4.48 -3.90
C VAL A 27 7.89 -4.86 -2.54
N GLY A 28 6.57 -4.71 -2.35
CA GLY A 28 5.88 -5.12 -1.12
C GLY A 28 6.04 -6.62 -0.84
N ARG A 29 5.73 -7.48 -1.83
CA ARG A 29 5.81 -8.96 -1.67
C ARG A 29 7.24 -9.45 -1.41
N LEU A 30 8.23 -8.89 -2.09
CA LEU A 30 9.64 -9.26 -1.88
C LEU A 30 10.19 -8.77 -0.53
N SER A 31 9.49 -7.85 0.12
CA SER A 31 9.88 -7.28 1.42
C SER A 31 9.11 -7.87 2.59
N LEU A 32 8.35 -8.95 2.37
CA LEU A 32 7.67 -9.66 3.46
C LEU A 32 8.70 -10.13 4.50
N GLY A 33 8.46 -9.78 5.76
CA GLY A 33 9.39 -10.04 6.87
C GLY A 33 10.55 -9.05 7.00
N ASN A 34 10.74 -8.12 6.05
CA ASN A 34 11.71 -7.04 6.15
C ASN A 34 11.20 -5.71 5.55
N PRO A 35 10.38 -4.93 6.30
CA PRO A 35 9.79 -3.70 5.80
C PRO A 35 10.83 -2.62 5.44
N LYS A 36 12.06 -2.70 5.97
CA LYS A 36 13.13 -1.75 5.63
C LYS A 36 13.48 -1.79 4.15
N THR A 37 13.49 -2.98 3.54
CA THR A 37 13.75 -3.15 2.11
C THR A 37 12.71 -2.40 1.26
N ALA A 38 11.43 -2.52 1.60
CA ALA A 38 10.37 -1.78 0.89
C ALA A 38 10.47 -0.27 1.12
N LEU A 39 10.78 0.17 2.35
CA LEU A 39 10.95 1.58 2.66
C LEU A 39 12.09 2.22 1.85
N GLU A 40 13.23 1.53 1.77
CA GLU A 40 14.39 1.96 0.98
C GLU A 40 14.08 1.95 -0.53
N ALA A 41 13.44 0.89 -1.03
CA ALA A 41 13.07 0.78 -2.44
C ALA A 41 12.11 1.91 -2.86
N CYS A 42 11.08 2.19 -2.05
CA CYS A 42 10.17 3.30 -2.28
C CYS A 42 10.83 4.67 -2.10
N GLY A 43 11.78 4.80 -1.17
CA GLY A 43 12.60 6.02 -1.04
C GLY A 43 13.43 6.32 -2.30
N ASN A 44 13.81 5.29 -3.06
CA ASN A 44 14.55 5.41 -4.31
C ASN A 44 13.65 5.50 -5.56
N ALA A 45 12.33 5.34 -5.42
CA ALA A 45 11.40 5.55 -6.52
C ALA A 45 11.39 7.02 -6.97
N PRO A 46 11.02 7.31 -8.25
CA PRO A 46 10.85 8.68 -8.71
C PRO A 46 9.97 9.47 -7.75
N HIS A 47 10.34 10.71 -7.43
CA HIS A 47 9.70 11.49 -6.37
C HIS A 47 8.16 11.53 -6.48
N VAL A 48 7.65 11.74 -7.70
CA VAL A 48 6.21 11.79 -8.01
C VAL A 48 5.49 10.44 -7.90
N ARG A 49 6.23 9.33 -7.76
CA ARG A 49 5.73 7.96 -7.66
C ARG A 49 5.89 7.36 -6.27
N ARG A 50 6.55 8.04 -5.33
CA ARG A 50 6.84 7.49 -3.99
C ARG A 50 5.57 7.16 -3.20
N GLY A 51 4.56 8.04 -3.23
CA GLY A 51 3.26 7.80 -2.58
C GLY A 51 2.63 6.49 -3.06
N MET A 52 2.48 6.35 -4.39
CA MET A 52 2.01 5.13 -5.03
C MET A 52 2.85 3.90 -4.63
N CYS A 53 4.17 4.03 -4.50
CA CYS A 53 5.01 2.92 -4.06
C CYS A 53 4.64 2.46 -2.65
N TYR A 54 4.54 3.38 -1.69
CA TYR A 54 4.15 3.04 -0.32
C TYR A 54 2.75 2.43 -0.26
N GLU A 55 1.78 2.99 -0.98
CA GLU A 55 0.41 2.47 -1.05
C GLU A 55 0.37 1.04 -1.62
N ARG A 56 1.04 0.80 -2.75
CA ARG A 56 1.03 -0.50 -3.43
C ARG A 56 1.86 -1.56 -2.72
N ALA A 57 2.96 -1.16 -2.07
CA ALA A 57 3.73 -2.03 -1.21
C ALA A 57 2.92 -2.43 0.04
N ALA A 58 2.25 -1.48 0.69
CA ALA A 58 1.38 -1.76 1.82
C ALA A 58 0.22 -2.68 1.44
N LEU A 59 -0.40 -2.46 0.27
CA LEU A 59 -1.45 -3.32 -0.26
C LEU A 59 -0.96 -4.77 -0.44
N ALA A 60 0.20 -4.93 -1.05
CA ALA A 60 0.78 -6.25 -1.20
C ALA A 60 1.08 -6.91 0.16
N VAL A 61 1.53 -6.15 1.15
CA VAL A 61 1.75 -6.68 2.51
C VAL A 61 0.44 -7.12 3.17
N ILE A 62 -0.66 -6.37 3.03
CA ILE A 62 -1.95 -6.75 3.64
C ILE A 62 -2.60 -7.95 2.93
N GLU A 63 -2.42 -8.10 1.62
CA GLU A 63 -2.90 -9.26 0.87
C GLU A 63 -2.22 -10.56 1.33
N GLU A 64 -0.95 -10.49 1.73
CA GLU A 64 -0.15 -11.63 2.18
C GLU A 64 -0.30 -11.87 3.70
N ASP A 65 -0.61 -10.82 4.49
CA ASP A 65 -1.03 -10.88 5.90
C ASP A 65 -2.55 -10.66 6.04
N ALA A 66 -3.35 -11.34 5.19
CA ALA A 66 -4.81 -11.21 5.20
C ALA A 66 -5.47 -11.81 6.46
N SER A 67 -4.68 -12.29 7.42
CA SER A 67 -5.15 -12.76 8.72
C SER A 67 -5.38 -11.62 9.72
N SER A 68 -4.54 -10.58 9.67
CA SER A 68 -4.58 -9.48 10.65
C SER A 68 -4.34 -8.09 10.07
N GLY A 69 -3.60 -7.99 8.95
CA GLY A 69 -3.15 -6.74 8.36
C GLY A 69 -2.24 -5.87 9.22
N LYS A 70 -1.80 -6.35 10.39
CA LYS A 70 -0.94 -5.60 11.32
C LYS A 70 0.39 -5.23 10.68
N ALA A 71 0.94 -6.12 9.85
CA ALA A 71 2.19 -5.84 9.15
C ALA A 71 2.04 -4.65 8.19
N ALA A 72 0.91 -4.53 7.51
CA ALA A 72 0.65 -3.44 6.56
C ALA A 72 0.43 -2.11 7.27
N ALA A 73 -0.36 -2.08 8.35
CA ALA A 73 -0.53 -0.89 9.18
C ALA A 73 0.82 -0.42 9.76
N SER A 74 1.64 -1.34 10.27
CA SER A 74 2.97 -1.04 10.79
C SER A 74 3.92 -0.52 9.71
N PHE A 75 3.82 -1.06 8.49
CA PHE A 75 4.57 -0.58 7.35
C PHE A 75 4.18 0.87 7.02
N CYS A 76 2.90 1.19 6.89
CA CYS A 76 2.45 2.56 6.63
C CYS A 76 2.90 3.53 7.74
N ALA A 77 2.84 3.11 9.00
CA ALA A 77 3.30 3.92 10.14
C ALA A 77 4.81 4.20 10.11
N SER A 78 5.59 3.38 9.39
CA SER A 78 7.04 3.52 9.23
C SER A 78 7.44 4.28 7.96
N THR A 79 6.48 4.68 7.12
CA THR A 79 6.75 5.50 5.93
C THR A 79 7.10 6.93 6.34
N PRO A 80 7.82 7.70 5.50
CA PRO A 80 8.08 9.10 5.78
C PRO A 80 6.77 9.88 6.00
N GLU A 81 6.78 10.83 6.94
CA GLU A 81 5.60 11.60 7.37
C GLU A 81 4.76 12.15 6.20
N ALA A 82 5.42 12.64 5.15
CA ALA A 82 4.78 13.16 3.94
C ALA A 82 3.89 12.14 3.18
N TYR A 83 4.07 10.84 3.41
CA TYR A 83 3.33 9.76 2.73
C TYR A 83 2.51 8.89 3.69
N GLN A 84 2.71 9.04 5.01
CA GLN A 84 2.09 8.19 6.03
C GLN A 84 0.56 8.25 6.00
N MET A 85 -0.01 9.45 5.90
CA MET A 85 -1.45 9.63 5.80
C MET A 85 -2.03 8.96 4.55
N GLY A 86 -1.42 9.19 3.38
CA GLY A 86 -1.88 8.59 2.12
C GLY A 86 -1.81 7.07 2.13
N CYS A 87 -0.73 6.50 2.69
CA CYS A 87 -0.59 5.05 2.85
C CYS A 87 -1.69 4.46 3.74
N MET A 88 -1.95 5.08 4.90
CA MET A 88 -2.99 4.62 5.83
C MET A 88 -4.40 4.75 5.24
N GLU A 89 -4.71 5.88 4.60
CA GLU A 89 -5.99 6.09 3.94
C GLU A 89 -6.23 5.04 2.85
N PHE A 90 -5.22 4.80 2.01
CA PHE A 90 -5.29 3.81 0.95
C PHE A 90 -5.59 2.41 1.48
N LEU A 91 -4.91 1.98 2.54
CA LEU A 91 -5.18 0.68 3.18
C LEU A 91 -6.58 0.60 3.78
N ALA A 92 -7.03 1.66 4.47
CA ALA A 92 -8.35 1.71 5.08
C ALA A 92 -9.46 1.49 4.04
N ARG A 93 -9.38 2.18 2.90
CA ARG A 93 -10.33 2.05 1.78
C ARG A 93 -10.33 0.64 1.19
N ARG A 94 -9.16 0.00 1.11
CA ARG A 94 -9.02 -1.35 0.54
C ARG A 94 -9.33 -2.49 1.50
N ALA A 95 -9.62 -2.21 2.77
CA ALA A 95 -9.92 -3.24 3.76
C ALA A 95 -11.10 -4.14 3.33
N ASP A 96 -12.14 -3.57 2.74
CA ASP A 96 -13.28 -4.34 2.25
C ASP A 96 -12.88 -5.34 1.16
N PHE A 97 -12.11 -4.89 0.16
CA PHE A 97 -11.62 -5.75 -0.91
C PHE A 97 -10.66 -6.84 -0.39
N THR A 98 -9.74 -6.49 0.51
CA THR A 98 -8.71 -7.42 0.99
C THR A 98 -9.27 -8.50 1.92
N PHE A 99 -10.15 -8.13 2.86
CA PHE A 99 -10.69 -9.06 3.85
C PHE A 99 -12.06 -9.61 3.47
N GLY A 100 -12.90 -8.86 2.77
CA GLY A 100 -14.32 -9.16 2.57
C GLY A 100 -15.04 -9.35 3.92
N GLU A 101 -15.91 -10.35 3.98
CA GLU A 101 -16.66 -10.74 5.19
C GLU A 101 -15.83 -11.50 6.25
N ARG A 102 -14.50 -11.58 6.09
CA ARG A 102 -13.65 -12.30 7.04
C ARG A 102 -13.54 -11.52 8.36
N ALA A 103 -13.50 -12.26 9.48
CA ALA A 103 -13.34 -11.71 10.82
C ALA A 103 -12.10 -10.79 10.98
N GLY A 104 -11.05 -11.02 10.17
CA GLY A 104 -9.82 -10.23 10.18
C GLY A 104 -10.02 -8.75 9.83
N ARG A 105 -11.09 -8.36 9.12
CA ARG A 105 -11.35 -6.95 8.78
C ARG A 105 -11.53 -6.08 10.03
N ALA A 106 -12.37 -6.53 10.96
CA ALA A 106 -12.67 -5.76 12.15
C ALA A 106 -11.41 -5.61 13.02
N GLU A 107 -10.63 -6.69 13.18
CA GLU A 107 -9.35 -6.62 13.87
C GLU A 107 -8.41 -5.62 13.20
N PHE A 108 -8.22 -5.72 11.88
CA PHE A 108 -7.39 -4.80 11.11
C PHE A 108 -7.82 -3.34 11.29
N CYS A 109 -9.11 -3.02 11.12
CA CYS A 109 -9.59 -1.65 11.25
C CYS A 109 -9.33 -1.06 12.64
N THR A 110 -9.29 -1.86 13.71
CA THR A 110 -8.91 -1.38 15.06
C THR A 110 -7.43 -1.09 15.23
N THR A 111 -6.57 -1.59 14.33
CA THR A 111 -5.13 -1.30 14.36
C THR A 111 -4.78 0.05 13.74
N LEU A 112 -5.72 0.64 13.00
CA LEU A 112 -5.54 1.93 12.34
C LEU A 112 -5.83 3.08 13.33
N PRO A 113 -5.19 4.25 13.15
CA PRO A 113 -5.59 5.47 13.85
C PRO A 113 -7.08 5.79 13.65
N THR A 114 -7.70 6.47 14.64
CA THR A 114 -9.15 6.67 14.72
C THR A 114 -9.78 7.17 13.41
N ASP A 115 -9.18 8.16 12.76
CA ASP A 115 -9.71 8.73 11.52
C ASP A 115 -9.76 7.70 10.38
N PHE A 116 -8.74 6.84 10.27
CA PHE A 116 -8.66 5.79 9.26
C PHE A 116 -9.48 4.55 9.64
N SER A 117 -9.66 4.28 10.94
CA SER A 117 -10.52 3.21 11.43
C SER A 117 -11.98 3.45 11.00
N ALA A 118 -12.48 4.67 11.16
CA ALA A 118 -13.81 5.06 10.68
C ALA A 118 -13.95 4.85 9.17
N LEU A 119 -12.94 5.26 8.40
CA LEU A 119 -12.89 5.06 6.96
C LEU A 119 -12.89 3.57 6.56
N CYS A 120 -12.17 2.73 7.32
CA CYS A 120 -12.06 1.29 7.12
C CYS A 120 -13.41 0.56 7.33
N TYR A 121 -14.21 1.01 8.28
CA TYR A 121 -15.55 0.48 8.52
C TYR A 121 -16.61 0.99 7.55
N ALA A 122 -16.46 2.22 7.04
CA ALA A 122 -17.42 2.80 6.10
C ALA A 122 -17.55 1.98 4.80
N GLY A 123 -16.50 1.26 4.40
CA GLY A 123 -16.43 0.64 3.07
C GLY A 123 -16.32 1.71 1.98
N ASP A 124 -15.83 1.34 0.80
CA ASP A 124 -15.86 2.25 -0.34
C ASP A 124 -17.30 2.32 -0.88
N ASP A 125 -18.09 3.29 -0.42
CA ASP A 125 -19.24 3.85 -1.16
C ASP A 125 -18.72 4.71 -2.34
N VAL A 126 -17.80 4.18 -3.14
CA VAL A 126 -17.21 4.88 -4.29
C VAL A 126 -17.36 4.01 -5.54
N GLN A 127 -18.38 4.38 -6.33
CA GLN A 127 -18.60 3.95 -7.72
C GLN A 127 -17.46 4.36 -8.65
#